data_AF-A0A3D0CFV5-F1
#
_entry.id   AF-A0A3D0CFV5-F1
#
_cell.length_a   1.000
_cell.length_b   1.000
_cell.length_c   1.000
_cell.angle_alpha   90.00
_cell.angle_beta   90.00
_cell.angle_gamma   90.00
#
_symmetry.space_group_name_H-M   'P 1'
#
loop_
_entity.id
_entity.type
_entity.pdbx_description
1 polymer ?
#
loop_
_entity_poly.entity_id
_entity_poly.type
_entity_poly.pdbx_seq_one_letter_code
_entity_poly.pdbx_strand_id
1 'polypeptide(L)'
;MKKIILGALTLLLALNANATLINIYESNSGLSSIAQSQSVIDNAISADTTINSNNIFFSDWNHHGASAFPGGHNNTFVLTASGMIDTSLYSGLQFFHDDGIDVNLGGDSLYSYNRNTGLRDSGWKTFADTGMTSFDLLFWENGGAASILVYGQLRNGQATEIANFTTVSVPEPSTIAILG
;
A
#
# COMPACT_ATOMS: atom_id res chain seq x y z
N MET A 1 -40.95 8.81 31.34
CA MET A 1 -40.20 7.80 30.56
C MET A 1 -39.11 8.51 29.79
N LYS A 2 -37.84 8.29 30.16
CA LYS A 2 -36.68 8.96 29.57
C LYS A 2 -36.38 8.37 28.19
N LYS A 3 -36.40 9.20 27.14
CA LYS A 3 -35.94 8.82 25.80
C LYS A 3 -34.43 9.00 25.76
N ILE A 4 -33.70 7.88 25.71
CA ILE A 4 -32.26 7.87 25.51
C ILE A 4 -32.03 8.15 24.02
N ILE A 5 -31.36 9.26 23.73
CA ILE A 5 -30.85 9.56 22.39
C ILE A 5 -29.73 8.54 22.14
N LEU A 6 -29.93 7.64 21.17
CA LEU A 6 -28.83 6.87 20.60
C LEU A 6 -27.91 7.87 19.89
N GLY A 7 -26.82 8.24 20.57
CA GLY A 7 -25.72 8.95 19.94
C GLY A 7 -25.10 8.04 18.90
N ALA A 8 -25.06 8.50 17.65
CA ALA A 8 -24.26 7.88 16.61
C ALA A 8 -22.81 7.84 17.10
N LEU A 9 -22.28 6.64 17.32
CA LEU A 9 -20.86 6.44 17.55
C LEU A 9 -20.16 6.67 16.21
N THR A 10 -19.85 7.93 15.90
CA THR A 10 -18.85 8.23 14.89
C THR A 10 -17.52 7.71 15.42
N LEU A 11 -17.10 6.54 14.96
CA LEU A 11 -15.72 6.09 15.05
C LEU A 11 -14.90 7.09 14.22
N LEU A 12 -14.42 8.15 14.87
CA LEU A 12 -13.40 9.01 14.32
C LEU A 12 -12.10 8.20 14.40
N LEU A 13 -11.83 7.39 13.37
CA LEU A 13 -10.49 6.89 13.13
C LEU A 13 -9.62 8.14 13.02
N ALA A 14 -8.80 8.39 14.04
CA ALA A 14 -7.72 9.36 13.93
C ALA A 14 -6.84 8.86 12.77
N LEU A 15 -6.98 9.48 11.60
CA LEU A 15 -6.04 9.30 10.50
C LEU A 15 -4.71 9.88 10.97
N ASN A 16 -3.91 9.05 11.63
CA ASN A 16 -2.51 9.37 11.80
C ASN A 16 -1.91 9.36 10.40
N ALA A 17 -1.49 10.53 9.92
CA ALA A 17 -0.75 10.70 8.68
C ALA A 17 0.68 10.14 8.80
N ASN A 18 0.74 8.84 9.07
CA ASN A 18 1.96 8.08 9.19
C ASN A 18 2.22 7.33 7.88
N ALA A 19 3.49 6.99 7.68
CA ALA A 19 3.99 6.09 6.65
C ALA A 19 3.08 4.86 6.41
N THR A 20 3.15 4.31 5.20
CA THR A 20 2.40 3.11 4.81
C THR A 20 2.72 1.93 5.73
N LEU A 21 1.68 1.30 6.28
CA LEU A 21 1.82 0.06 7.02
C LEU A 21 2.01 -1.07 6.02
N ILE A 22 3.16 -1.74 6.09
CA ILE A 22 3.50 -2.89 5.25
C ILE A 22 3.53 -4.12 6.14
N ASN A 23 2.75 -5.13 5.75
CA ASN A 23 2.74 -6.45 6.36
C ASN A 23 3.20 -7.49 5.35
N ILE A 24 3.99 -8.45 5.80
CA ILE A 24 4.42 -9.60 5.00
C ILE A 24 4.00 -10.88 5.71
N TYR A 25 3.41 -11.80 4.95
CA TYR A 25 2.92 -13.09 5.38
C TYR A 25 3.64 -14.16 4.55
N GLU A 26 4.44 -15.00 5.20
CA GLU A 26 5.11 -16.12 4.55
C GLU A 26 4.12 -17.24 4.25
N SER A 27 4.37 -17.94 3.15
CA SER A 27 3.60 -19.13 2.79
C SER A 27 4.54 -20.22 2.30
N ASN A 28 4.24 -21.46 2.67
CA ASN A 28 4.91 -22.64 2.12
C ASN A 28 4.13 -23.25 0.93
N SER A 29 3.05 -22.60 0.50
CA SER A 29 2.18 -23.05 -0.59
C SER A 29 2.37 -22.16 -1.81
N GLY A 30 2.43 -22.78 -2.99
CA GLY A 30 2.50 -22.02 -4.24
C GLY A 30 1.31 -21.07 -4.41
N LEU A 31 1.61 -19.82 -4.72
CA LEU A 31 0.68 -18.73 -4.98
C LEU A 31 0.60 -18.48 -6.49
N SER A 32 -0.61 -18.32 -7.01
CA SER A 32 -0.82 -18.06 -8.44
C SER A 32 -1.95 -17.09 -8.72
N SER A 33 -2.56 -16.55 -7.67
CA SER A 33 -3.73 -15.68 -7.76
C SER A 33 -3.93 -14.84 -6.51
N ILE A 34 -4.60 -13.70 -6.68
CA ILE A 34 -5.05 -12.80 -5.62
C ILE A 34 -5.88 -13.56 -4.57
N ALA A 35 -6.74 -14.49 -5.00
CA ALA A 35 -7.58 -15.26 -4.08
C ALA A 35 -6.75 -16.17 -3.15
N GLN A 36 -5.69 -16.78 -3.66
CA GLN A 36 -4.77 -17.57 -2.83
C GLN A 36 -3.98 -16.67 -1.88
N SER A 37 -3.52 -15.51 -2.35
CA SER A 37 -2.82 -14.54 -1.52
C SER A 37 -3.71 -14.00 -0.39
N GLN A 38 -4.98 -13.70 -0.68
CA GLN A 38 -5.96 -13.32 0.33
C GLN A 38 -6.19 -14.45 1.35
N SER A 39 -6.25 -15.70 0.88
CA SER A 39 -6.36 -16.85 1.79
C SER A 39 -5.16 -17.00 2.72
N VAL A 40 -3.93 -16.61 2.32
CA VAL A 40 -2.77 -16.60 3.23
C VAL A 40 -3.00 -15.58 4.35
N ILE A 41 -3.44 -14.38 4.01
CA ILE A 41 -3.73 -13.31 4.97
C ILE A 41 -4.85 -13.74 5.93
N ASP A 42 -5.96 -14.26 5.40
CA ASP A 42 -7.15 -14.62 6.18
C ASP A 42 -6.89 -15.77 7.17
N ASN A 43 -5.93 -16.66 6.88
CA ASN A 43 -5.56 -17.77 7.76
C ASN A 43 -4.38 -17.44 8.70
N ALA A 44 -3.73 -16.29 8.52
CA ALA A 44 -2.64 -15.87 9.38
C ALA A 44 -3.17 -15.40 10.74
N ILE A 45 -2.49 -15.78 11.82
CA ILE A 45 -2.77 -15.23 13.16
C ILE A 45 -2.29 -13.77 13.24
N SER A 46 -1.16 -13.48 12.59
CA SER A 46 -0.55 -12.17 12.44
C SER A 46 0.38 -12.17 11.23
N ALA A 47 0.83 -11.00 10.79
CA ALA A 47 1.93 -10.89 9.84
C ALA A 47 3.25 -11.40 10.46
N ASP A 48 4.12 -11.96 9.63
CA ASP A 48 5.47 -12.39 10.03
C ASP A 48 6.41 -11.20 10.19
N THR A 49 6.26 -10.21 9.30
CA THR A 49 6.96 -8.92 9.37
C THR A 49 5.97 -7.78 9.22
N THR A 50 6.09 -6.77 10.07
CA THR A 50 5.32 -5.51 9.99
C THR A 50 6.28 -4.34 10.10
N ILE A 51 6.23 -3.43 9.13
CA ILE A 51 7.00 -2.18 9.13
C ILE A 51 6.12 -0.99 8.74
N ASN A 52 6.58 0.21 9.12
CA ASN A 52 6.09 1.44 8.51
C ASN A 52 7.13 1.90 7.48
N SER A 53 6.69 2.22 6.28
CA SER A 53 7.57 2.71 5.21
C SER A 53 6.97 3.87 4.46
N ASN A 54 7.84 4.83 4.11
CA ASN A 54 7.46 6.01 3.33
C ASN A 54 7.24 5.66 1.85
N ASN A 55 7.71 4.51 1.41
CA ASN A 55 7.64 4.04 0.02
C ASN A 55 7.50 2.51 -0.04
N ILE A 56 7.13 2.02 -1.22
CA ILE A 56 7.09 0.59 -1.54
C ILE A 56 8.10 0.39 -2.67
N PHE A 57 9.33 0.01 -2.31
CA PHE A 57 10.46 -0.04 -3.24
C PHE A 57 11.44 -1.15 -2.86
N PHE A 58 11.02 -2.40 -3.11
CA PHE A 58 11.73 -3.60 -2.71
C PHE A 58 12.07 -4.52 -3.89
N SER A 59 13.26 -5.11 -3.86
CA SER A 59 13.72 -6.12 -4.82
C SER A 59 14.88 -6.93 -4.26
N ASP A 60 14.80 -8.26 -4.32
CA ASP A 60 15.90 -9.13 -3.88
C ASP A 60 17.05 -9.22 -4.89
N TRP A 61 16.82 -8.76 -6.12
CA TRP A 61 17.84 -8.62 -7.17
C TRP A 61 18.31 -7.18 -7.36
N ASN A 62 17.99 -6.29 -6.42
CA ASN A 62 18.38 -4.89 -6.45
C ASN A 62 17.95 -4.18 -7.75
N HIS A 63 16.80 -4.56 -8.31
CA HIS A 63 16.25 -3.90 -9.48
C HIS A 63 16.07 -2.41 -9.17
N HIS A 64 16.62 -1.57 -10.03
CA HIS A 64 16.56 -0.11 -9.92
C HIS A 64 17.17 0.45 -8.62
N GLY A 65 18.08 -0.29 -7.97
CA GLY A 65 18.68 0.13 -6.70
C GLY A 65 17.78 -0.07 -5.48
N ALA A 66 16.71 -0.86 -5.62
CA ALA A 66 15.76 -1.14 -4.55
C ALA A 66 16.37 -1.97 -3.43
N SER A 67 15.87 -1.76 -2.20
CA SER A 67 16.31 -2.53 -1.03
C SER A 67 15.75 -3.95 -1.09
N ALA A 68 16.41 -4.91 -0.44
CA ALA A 68 15.83 -6.23 -0.24
C ALA A 68 14.51 -6.14 0.55
N PHE A 69 13.67 -7.17 0.45
CA PHE A 69 12.44 -7.19 1.23
C PHE A 69 12.75 -7.18 2.74
N PRO A 70 11.96 -6.42 3.53
CA PRO A 70 12.08 -6.42 5.00
C PRO A 70 12.03 -7.85 5.55
N GLY A 71 12.77 -8.15 6.62
CA GLY A 71 12.80 -9.50 7.18
C GLY A 71 13.56 -10.55 6.34
N GLY A 72 14.04 -10.20 5.13
CA GLY A 72 14.81 -11.11 4.27
C GLY A 72 13.94 -12.10 3.48
N HIS A 73 12.65 -11.82 3.33
CA HIS A 73 11.71 -12.67 2.61
C HIS A 73 12.03 -12.74 1.11
N ASN A 74 12.26 -13.94 0.58
CA ASN A 74 12.73 -14.11 -0.80
C ASN A 74 12.24 -15.39 -1.51
N ASN A 75 11.20 -16.05 -0.97
CA ASN A 75 10.73 -17.32 -1.54
C ASN A 75 9.23 -17.31 -1.85
N THR A 76 8.34 -17.39 -0.88
CA THR A 76 6.90 -17.34 -1.17
C THR A 76 6.21 -16.60 -0.06
N PHE A 77 5.63 -15.46 -0.41
CA PHE A 77 5.05 -14.55 0.56
C PHE A 77 4.01 -13.65 -0.08
N VAL A 78 3.18 -13.06 0.76
CA VAL A 78 2.23 -12.01 0.41
C VAL A 78 2.64 -10.74 1.13
N LEU A 79 2.71 -9.62 0.42
CA LEU A 79 2.91 -8.30 1.00
C LEU A 79 1.61 -7.51 0.85
N THR A 80 1.12 -6.95 1.95
CA THR A 80 0.07 -5.93 1.91
C THR A 80 0.67 -4.59 2.30
N ALA A 81 0.27 -3.53 1.61
CA ALA A 81 0.63 -2.16 1.97
C ALA A 81 -0.64 -1.30 2.01
N SER A 82 -0.93 -0.73 3.18
CA SER A 82 -2.09 0.13 3.39
C SER A 82 -1.66 1.48 3.95
N GLY A 83 -2.08 2.55 3.31
CA GLY A 83 -1.66 3.90 3.66
C GLY A 83 -2.47 4.98 2.96
N MET A 84 -1.92 6.18 2.93
CA MET A 84 -2.50 7.33 2.24
C MET A 84 -1.51 7.85 1.21
N ILE A 85 -2.02 8.38 0.10
CA ILE A 85 -1.23 9.06 -0.92
C ILE A 85 -1.85 10.41 -1.26
N ASP A 86 -1.02 11.44 -1.40
CA ASP A 86 -1.46 12.74 -1.88
C ASP A 86 -1.60 12.71 -3.41
N THR A 87 -2.83 12.56 -3.89
CA THR A 87 -3.12 12.55 -5.33
C THR A 87 -3.03 13.93 -5.97
N SER A 88 -2.85 15.01 -5.20
CA SER A 88 -2.51 16.33 -5.74
C SER A 88 -1.04 16.43 -6.14
N LEU A 89 -0.18 15.58 -5.56
CA LEU A 89 1.24 15.48 -5.92
C LEU A 89 1.45 14.67 -7.20
N TYR A 90 0.75 13.54 -7.35
CA TYR A 90 0.95 12.60 -8.45
C TYR A 90 -0.18 12.60 -9.48
N SER A 91 0.14 12.60 -10.78
CA SER A 91 -0.81 12.40 -11.89
C SER A 91 -1.03 10.93 -12.23
N GLY A 92 -0.10 10.07 -11.81
CA GLY A 92 -0.17 8.64 -12.04
C GLY A 92 0.87 7.86 -11.25
N LEU A 93 0.63 6.57 -11.10
CA LEU A 93 1.54 5.61 -10.49
C LEU A 93 1.98 4.56 -11.51
N GLN A 94 3.18 4.03 -11.35
CA GLN A 94 3.71 2.92 -12.13
C GLN A 94 4.23 1.85 -11.19
N PHE A 95 3.95 0.60 -11.53
CA PHE A 95 4.26 -0.57 -10.71
C PHE A 95 5.20 -1.49 -11.51
N PHE A 96 6.37 -1.76 -10.95
CA PHE A 96 7.19 -2.89 -11.38
C PHE A 96 6.97 -4.03 -10.41
N HIS A 97 6.60 -5.20 -10.90
CA HIS A 97 6.26 -6.32 -10.05
C HIS A 97 6.67 -7.68 -10.64
N ASP A 98 7.07 -8.60 -9.76
CA ASP A 98 7.40 -10.00 -9.99
C ASP A 98 7.10 -10.68 -8.64
N ASP A 99 6.00 -11.42 -8.42
CA ASP A 99 4.99 -11.93 -9.36
C ASP A 99 3.75 -11.03 -9.54
N GLY A 100 2.69 -11.23 -8.75
CA GLY A 100 1.35 -10.69 -9.03
C GLY A 100 0.93 -9.59 -8.05
N ILE A 101 -0.05 -8.78 -8.46
CA ILE A 101 -0.40 -7.55 -7.75
C ILE A 101 -1.87 -7.17 -7.90
N ASP A 102 -2.44 -6.55 -6.88
CA ASP A 102 -3.74 -5.87 -6.88
C ASP A 102 -3.61 -4.54 -6.14
N VAL A 103 -4.05 -3.44 -6.76
CA VAL A 103 -3.89 -2.08 -6.23
C VAL A 103 -5.21 -1.33 -6.31
N ASN A 104 -5.63 -0.78 -5.18
CA ASN A 104 -6.79 0.08 -5.07
C ASN A 104 -6.36 1.49 -4.62
N LEU A 105 -7.03 2.50 -5.17
CA LEU A 105 -6.86 3.91 -4.81
C LEU A 105 -8.25 4.50 -4.53
N GLY A 106 -8.48 4.97 -3.31
CA GLY A 106 -9.78 5.50 -2.89
C GLY A 106 -10.90 4.45 -2.87
N GLY A 107 -10.54 3.16 -2.81
CA GLY A 107 -11.48 2.03 -2.89
C GLY A 107 -11.78 1.56 -4.32
N ASP A 108 -11.31 2.27 -5.34
CA ASP A 108 -11.45 1.88 -6.74
C ASP A 108 -10.20 1.12 -7.23
N SER A 109 -10.41 0.10 -8.08
CA SER A 109 -9.29 -0.65 -8.67
C SER A 109 -8.48 0.24 -9.61
N LEU A 110 -7.19 0.40 -9.29
CA LEU A 110 -6.23 1.17 -10.08
C LEU A 110 -5.45 0.25 -11.04
N TYR A 111 -5.02 -0.91 -10.54
CA TYR A 111 -4.28 -1.89 -11.33
C TYR A 111 -4.39 -3.28 -10.73
N SER A 112 -4.53 -4.29 -11.58
CA SER A 112 -4.59 -5.68 -11.15
C SER A 112 -3.90 -6.57 -12.18
N TYR A 113 -3.15 -7.55 -11.69
CA TYR A 113 -2.51 -8.58 -12.48
C TYR A 113 -2.58 -9.92 -11.75
N ASN A 114 -3.66 -10.67 -12.02
CA ASN A 114 -4.03 -11.87 -11.30
C ASN A 114 -3.33 -13.15 -11.83
N ARG A 115 -2.00 -13.17 -11.92
CA ARG A 115 -1.19 -14.34 -12.32
C ARG A 115 0.29 -14.13 -12.04
N ASN A 116 1.05 -15.22 -12.01
CA ASN A 116 2.51 -15.19 -11.92
C ASN A 116 3.15 -14.65 -13.20
N THR A 117 4.29 -14.00 -13.05
CA THR A 117 5.06 -13.39 -14.14
C THR A 117 6.45 -13.04 -13.64
N GLY A 118 7.46 -13.15 -14.51
CA GLY A 118 8.69 -12.41 -14.26
C GLY A 118 8.46 -10.89 -14.32
N LEU A 119 9.47 -10.12 -13.93
CA LEU A 119 9.43 -8.66 -13.80
C LEU A 119 8.64 -7.97 -14.92
N ARG A 120 7.56 -7.31 -14.51
CA ARG A 120 6.60 -6.64 -15.37
C ARG A 120 6.50 -5.17 -15.02
N ASP A 121 6.46 -4.33 -16.05
CA ASP A 121 6.07 -2.92 -15.97
C ASP A 121 4.56 -2.79 -16.26
N SER A 122 3.81 -2.19 -15.33
CA SER A 122 2.38 -1.92 -15.50
C SER A 122 2.08 -0.84 -16.55
N GLY A 123 3.06 -0.01 -16.90
CA GLY A 123 2.88 1.32 -17.46
C GLY A 123 2.20 2.28 -16.46
N TRP A 124 2.08 3.54 -16.82
CA TRP A 124 1.42 4.55 -15.99
C TRP A 124 -0.07 4.28 -15.81
N LYS A 125 -0.54 4.40 -14.57
CA LYS A 125 -1.95 4.35 -14.15
C LYS A 125 -2.32 5.72 -13.62
N THR A 126 -3.06 6.47 -14.43
CA THR A 126 -3.43 7.85 -14.13
C THR A 126 -4.71 7.90 -13.30
N PHE A 127 -4.84 8.95 -12.50
CA PHE A 127 -6.01 9.20 -11.65
C PHE A 127 -6.27 10.69 -11.48
N ALA A 128 -7.50 11.02 -11.08
CA ALA A 128 -7.88 12.39 -10.76
C ALA A 128 -7.20 12.89 -9.48
N ASP A 129 -7.13 14.21 -9.32
CA ASP A 129 -6.72 14.82 -8.06
C ASP A 129 -7.93 14.85 -7.12
N THR A 130 -7.83 14.10 -6.02
CA THR A 130 -8.79 14.03 -4.93
C THR A 130 -8.16 14.40 -3.59
N GLY A 131 -6.94 14.95 -3.58
CA GLY A 131 -6.14 15.18 -2.39
C GLY A 131 -5.68 13.87 -1.72
N MET A 132 -5.64 13.86 -0.39
CA MET A 132 -5.25 12.69 0.40
C MET A 132 -6.24 11.54 0.19
N THR A 133 -5.76 10.44 -0.37
CA THR A 133 -6.58 9.31 -0.81
C THR A 133 -6.02 8.00 -0.26
N SER A 134 -6.88 7.05 0.12
CA SER A 134 -6.45 5.75 0.60
C SER A 134 -5.75 4.96 -0.51
N PHE A 135 -4.69 4.24 -0.15
CA PHE A 135 -3.96 3.36 -1.05
C PHE A 135 -3.84 1.99 -0.40
N ASP A 136 -4.26 0.97 -1.13
CA ASP A 136 -4.14 -0.43 -0.72
C ASP A 136 -3.48 -1.22 -1.84
N LEU A 137 -2.49 -2.03 -1.48
CA LEU A 137 -1.78 -2.91 -2.39
C LEU A 137 -1.66 -4.30 -1.77
N LEU A 138 -2.01 -5.30 -2.56
CA LEU A 138 -1.66 -6.70 -2.33
C LEU A 138 -0.65 -7.10 -3.41
N PHE A 139 0.47 -7.69 -2.99
CA PHE A 139 1.48 -8.28 -3.85
C PHE A 139 1.77 -9.70 -3.37
N TRP A 140 2.09 -10.61 -4.29
CA TRP A 140 2.64 -11.90 -3.90
C TRP A 140 3.83 -12.30 -4.74
N GLU A 141 4.70 -13.09 -4.12
CA GLU A 141 5.83 -13.78 -4.72
C GLU A 141 5.57 -15.29 -4.67
N ASN A 142 5.87 -16.00 -5.76
CA ASN A 142 5.77 -17.45 -5.87
C ASN A 142 7.10 -18.13 -6.26
N GLY A 143 8.19 -17.64 -5.68
CA GLY A 143 9.52 -18.24 -5.79
C GLY A 143 10.27 -17.73 -7.01
N GLY A 144 11.56 -17.46 -6.80
CA GLY A 144 12.40 -16.84 -7.81
C GLY A 144 12.89 -15.48 -7.33
N ALA A 145 12.67 -14.46 -8.14
CA ALA A 145 13.21 -13.12 -7.91
C ALA A 145 12.07 -12.13 -7.63
N ALA A 146 11.80 -11.87 -6.36
CA ALA A 146 10.74 -10.93 -5.98
C ALA A 146 11.11 -9.48 -6.30
N SER A 147 10.16 -8.70 -6.78
CA SER A 147 10.27 -7.24 -6.89
C SER A 147 8.92 -6.56 -6.77
N ILE A 148 8.84 -5.46 -6.02
CA ILE A 148 7.71 -4.53 -6.01
C ILE A 148 8.22 -3.10 -5.87
N LEU A 149 8.09 -2.33 -6.95
CA LEU A 149 8.54 -0.95 -7.04
C LEU A 149 7.37 -0.06 -7.43
N VAL A 150 7.16 1.01 -6.66
CA VAL A 150 6.12 1.99 -6.96
C VAL A 150 6.74 3.35 -7.26
N TYR A 151 6.54 3.82 -8.49
CA TYR A 151 6.92 5.15 -8.93
C TYR A 151 5.70 6.06 -9.04
N GLY A 152 5.91 7.35 -8.79
CA GLY A 152 4.93 8.41 -9.02
C GLY A 152 5.37 9.36 -10.12
N GLN A 153 4.43 9.76 -10.97
CA GLN A 153 4.62 10.85 -11.93
C GLN A 153 4.09 12.14 -11.30
N LEU A 154 4.95 13.14 -11.10
CA LEU A 154 4.56 14.41 -10.50
C LEU A 154 3.63 15.22 -11.42
N ARG A 155 2.56 15.81 -10.87
CA ARG A 155 1.62 16.68 -11.61
C ARG A 155 2.27 17.94 -12.18
N ASN A 156 3.39 18.38 -11.60
CA ASN A 156 4.15 19.54 -12.09
C ASN A 156 4.84 19.29 -13.44
N GLY A 157 4.69 18.10 -14.02
CA GLY A 157 4.99 17.80 -15.42
C GLY A 157 6.46 17.54 -15.74
N GLN A 158 7.33 17.35 -14.73
CA GLN A 158 8.79 17.34 -14.98
C GLN A 158 9.58 16.20 -14.34
N ALA A 159 9.04 15.39 -13.41
CA ALA A 159 9.84 14.30 -12.82
C ALA A 159 9.03 13.05 -12.42
N THR A 160 9.71 11.90 -12.56
CA THR A 160 9.35 10.62 -11.96
C THR A 160 10.16 10.44 -10.68
N GLU A 161 9.52 9.98 -9.62
CA GLU A 161 10.18 9.65 -8.36
C GLU A 161 9.64 8.35 -7.76
N ILE A 162 10.32 7.80 -6.77
CA ILE A 162 9.75 6.75 -5.93
C ILE A 162 8.53 7.35 -5.22
N ALA A 163 7.37 6.73 -5.37
CA ALA A 163 6.14 7.25 -4.80
C ALA A 163 6.27 7.35 -3.27
N ASN A 164 6.01 8.55 -2.75
CA ASN A 164 6.05 8.84 -1.33
C ASN A 164 4.63 8.81 -0.76
N PHE A 165 4.42 7.91 0.18
CA PHE A 165 3.16 7.73 0.91
C PHE A 165 3.15 8.47 2.25
N THR A 166 4.22 9.23 2.53
CA THR A 166 4.32 10.11 3.69
C THR A 166 3.99 11.50 3.23
N THR A 167 2.75 11.93 3.43
CA THR A 167 2.39 13.32 3.15
C THR A 167 1.47 13.88 4.22
N VAL A 168 2.03 14.90 4.88
CA VAL A 168 1.47 15.91 5.80
C VAL A 168 1.27 15.48 7.25
N SER A 169 2.13 16.01 8.13
CA SER A 169 1.82 16.18 9.55
C SER A 169 0.45 16.85 9.67
N VAL A 170 -0.57 16.10 10.07
CA VAL A 170 -1.84 16.68 10.47
C VAL A 170 -1.52 17.59 11.65
N PRO A 171 -1.75 18.93 11.58
CA PRO A 171 -1.70 19.73 12.78
C PRO A 171 -2.69 19.10 13.75
N GLU A 172 -2.24 18.75 14.96
CA GLU A 172 -3.18 18.25 15.97
C GLU A 172 -4.41 19.17 16.00
N PRO A 173 -5.63 18.61 16.00
CA PRO A 173 -6.82 19.43 16.08
C PRO A 173 -6.64 20.34 17.29
N SER A 174 -6.64 21.65 17.04
CA SER A 174 -6.48 22.62 18.11
C SER A 174 -7.53 22.29 19.16
N THR A 175 -7.08 21.94 20.35
CA THR A 175 -7.95 21.68 21.49
C THR A 175 -8.88 22.88 21.60
N ILE A 176 -10.16 22.71 21.25
CA ILE A 176 -11.17 23.72 21.54
C ILE A 176 -11.20 23.81 23.07
N ALA A 177 -10.55 24.84 23.61
CA ALA A 177 -10.73 25.21 24.99
C ALA A 177 -12.19 25.63 25.14
N ILE A 178 -13.04 24.69 25.56
CA ILE A 178 -14.34 25.02 26.11
C ILE A 178 -14.04 25.67 27.46
N LEU A 179 -13.84 26.98 27.44
CA LEU A 179 -13.88 27.81 28.64
C LEU A 179 -15.33 27.78 29.12
N GLY A 180 -15.58 26.97 30.15
CA GLY A 180 -16.73 27.12 31.03
C GLY A 180 -16.50 28.24 32.04
#